data_AF-X0ZIB1-F1
#
_entry.id   AF-X0ZIB1-F1
#
_cell.length_a   1.000
_cell.length_b   1.000
_cell.length_c   1.000
_cell.angle_alpha   90.00
_cell.angle_beta   90.00
_cell.angle_gamma   90.00
#
_symmetry.space_group_name_H-M   'P 1'
#
loop_
_entity.id
_entity.type
_entity.pdbx_description
1 polymer ?
#
loop_
_entity_poly.entity_id
_entity_poly.type
_entity_poly.pdbx_seq_one_letter_code
_entity_poly.pdbx_strand_id
1 'polypeptide(L)' 'MAMEQILCVYCGDLFDASPRHKNQIACKKPQCQKAKKADWQRHKMKIDPIYNDSQKISQKQWARANPG' A
#
# COMPACT_ATOMS: atom_id res chain seq x y z
N MET A 1 26.29 11.25 6.88
CA MET A 1 24.87 11.64 7.01
C MET A 1 24.18 10.52 7.76
N ALA A 2 23.80 10.73 9.02
CA ALA A 2 23.18 9.70 9.84
C ALA A 2 21.82 9.34 9.22
N MET A 3 21.61 8.06 8.91
CA MET A 3 20.29 7.57 8.54
C MET A 3 19.48 7.44 9.83
N GLU A 4 18.42 8.23 9.95
CA GLU A 4 17.54 8.14 11.12
C GLU A 4 16.84 6.79 11.10
N GLN A 5 16.98 6.04 12.20
CA GLN A 5 16.28 4.78 12.37
C GLN A 5 14.89 5.05 12.93
N ILE A 6 13.89 4.52 12.25
CA ILE A 6 12.48 4.68 12.62
C ILE A 6 11.82 3.31 12.77
N LEU A 7 10.76 3.24 13.58
CA LEU A 7 9.99 2.03 13.80
C LEU A 7 9.03 1.77 12.63
N CYS A 8 9.02 0.53 12.14
CA CYS A 8 8.03 0.08 11.16
C CYS A 8 6.67 -0.11 11.83
N VAL A 9 5.64 0.55 11.33
CA VAL A 9 4.25 0.42 11.84
C VAL A 9 3.70 -1.01 11.66
N TYR A 10 4.26 -1.78 10.73
CA TYR A 10 3.76 -3.12 10.37
C TYR A 10 4.42 -4.27 11.12
N CYS A 11 5.73 -4.21 11.35
CA CYS A 11 6.47 -5.29 12.00
C CYS A 11 7.15 -4.89 13.30
N GLY A 12 7.14 -3.60 13.67
CA GLY A 12 7.78 -3.10 14.89
C GLY A 12 9.31 -3.02 14.82
N ASP A 13 9.95 -3.46 13.72
CA ASP A 13 11.40 -3.39 13.60
C ASP A 13 11.89 -1.96 13.31
N LEU A 14 13.05 -1.62 13.86
CA LEU A 14 13.81 -0.43 13.47
C LEU A 14 14.37 -0.61 12.06
N PHE A 15 14.29 0.44 11.25
CA PHE A 15 14.90 0.46 9.92
C PHE A 15 15.42 1.85 9.55
N ASP A 16 16.42 1.89 8.68
CA ASP A 16 16.98 3.14 8.17
C ASP A 16 16.00 3.86 7.24
N ALA A 17 15.53 5.04 7.66
CA ALA A 17 14.68 5.87 6.84
C ALA A 17 15.47 6.38 5.62
N SER A 18 14.86 6.26 4.44
CA SER A 18 15.45 6.82 3.22
C SER A 18 15.38 8.36 3.25
N PRO A 19 16.50 9.10 3.11
CA PRO A 19 16.50 10.56 3.08
C PRO A 19 15.63 11.15 1.96
N ARG A 20 15.44 10.37 0.88
CA ARG A 20 14.58 10.72 -0.26
C ARG A 20 13.08 10.55 0.03
N HIS A 21 12.72 9.78 1.04
CA HIS A 21 11.33 9.44 1.37
C HIS A 21 11.02 9.87 2.80
N LYS A 22 10.81 11.18 3.00
CA LYS A 22 10.61 11.80 4.32
C LYS A 22 9.44 11.23 5.12
N ASN A 23 8.43 10.66 4.45
CA ASN A 23 7.21 10.13 5.07
C ASN A 23 7.19 8.59 5.07
N GLN A 24 8.35 7.94 5.20
CA GLN A 24 8.42 6.49 5.24
C GLN A 24 7.94 5.98 6.61
N ILE A 25 6.92 5.13 6.62
CA ILE A 25 6.34 4.53 7.85
C ILE A 25 6.51 3.00 7.91
N ALA A 26 7.06 2.41 6.84
CA ALA A 26 7.17 0.98 6.66
C ALA A 26 8.57 0.62 6.15
N CYS A 27 9.16 -0.42 6.75
CA CYS A 27 10.42 -0.98 6.28
C CYS A 27 10.25 -1.65 4.92
N LYS A 28 11.36 -1.94 4.23
CA LYS A 28 11.35 -2.52 2.87
C LYS A 28 10.96 -4.01 2.83
N LYS A 29 10.65 -4.64 3.97
CA LYS A 29 10.25 -6.05 4.01
C LYS A 29 8.99 -6.28 3.16
N PRO A 30 8.94 -7.33 2.32
CA PRO A 30 7.80 -7.58 1.42
C PRO A 30 6.46 -7.63 2.15
N GLN A 31 6.42 -8.26 3.32
CA GLN A 31 5.22 -8.35 4.16
C GLN A 31 4.68 -6.98 4.60
N CYS A 32 5.57 -6.06 4.99
CA CYS A 32 5.23 -4.71 5.43
C CYS A 32 4.77 -3.85 4.25
N GLN A 33 5.41 -4.00 3.09
CA GLN A 33 4.98 -3.30 1.88
C GLN A 33 3.63 -3.82 1.36
N LYS A 34 3.36 -5.12 1.47
CA LYS A 34 2.05 -5.70 1.14
C LYS A 34 0.96 -5.16 2.07
N ALA A 35 1.22 -5.14 3.38
CA ALA A 35 0.28 -4.58 4.36
C ALA A 35 0.01 -3.09 4.11
N LYS A 36 1.06 -2.31 3.83
CA LYS A 36 0.94 -0.89 3.45
C LYS A 36 0.06 -0.66 2.23
N LYS A 37 0.27 -1.44 1.16
CA LYS A 37 -0.56 -1.35 -0.05
C LYS A 37 -2.01 -1.70 0.24
N ALA A 38 -2.25 -2.73 1.05
CA ALA A 38 -3.59 -3.15 1.44
C ALA A 38 -4.32 -2.07 2.28
N ASP A 39 -3.64 -1.44 3.24
CA ASP A 39 -4.20 -0.32 4.02
C ASP A 39 -4.57 0.86 3.12
N TRP A 40 -3.66 1.26 2.25
CA TRP A 40 -3.91 2.34 1.30
C TRP A 40 -5.12 2.03 0.41
N GLN A 41 -5.22 0.80 -0.09
CA GLN A 41 -6.33 0.39 -0.93
C GLN A 41 -7.66 0.41 -0.16
N ARG A 42 -7.70 -0.14 1.07
CA ARG A 42 -8.88 -0.08 1.93
C ARG A 42 -9.31 1.36 2.21
N HIS A 43 -8.35 2.22 2.52
CA HIS A 43 -8.61 3.64 2.77
C HIS A 43 -9.19 4.32 1.52
N LYS A 44 -8.56 4.12 0.34
CA LYS A 44 -9.04 4.67 -0.92
C LYS A 44 -10.44 4.17 -1.28
N MET A 45 -10.74 2.89 -1.11
CA MET A 45 -12.08 2.34 -1.33
C MET A 45 -13.15 2.96 -0.43
N LYS A 46 -12.78 3.43 0.77
CA LYS A 46 -13.70 4.05 1.73
C LYS A 46 -13.93 5.54 1.44
N ILE A 47 -12.87 6.28 1.09
CA ILE A 47 -12.96 7.74 0.90
C ILE A 47 -13.38 8.14 -0.51
N ASP A 48 -13.19 7.26 -1.50
CA ASP A 48 -13.35 7.56 -2.92
C ASP A 48 -14.34 6.58 -3.57
N PRO A 49 -15.64 6.91 -3.56
CA PRO A 49 -16.69 6.08 -4.16
C PRO A 49 -16.48 5.89 -5.67
N ILE A 50 -15.98 6.91 -6.37
CA ILE A 50 -15.70 6.85 -7.82
C ILE A 50 -14.61 5.81 -8.10
N TYR A 51 -13.55 5.80 -7.29
CA TYR A 51 -12.50 4.80 -7.38
C TYR A 51 -13.04 3.39 -7.12
N ASN A 52 -13.92 3.22 -6.13
CA ASN A 52 -14.55 1.93 -5.81
C ASN A 52 -15.38 1.39 -6.99
N ASP A 53 -16.25 2.22 -7.57
CA ASP A 53 -17.10 1.81 -8.68
C ASP A 53 -16.28 1.51 -9.95
N SER A 54 -15.27 2.33 -10.24
CA SER A 54 -14.35 2.08 -11.36
C SER A 54 -13.63 0.73 -11.21
N GLN A 55 -13.18 0.40 -9.99
CA GLN A 55 -12.54 -0.88 -9.68
C GLN A 55 -13.49 -2.06 -9.97
N LYS A 56 -14.76 -1.96 -9.57
CA LYS A 56 -15.78 -3.00 -9.82
C LYS A 56 -16.08 -3.18 -11.31
N ILE A 57 -16.23 -2.07 -12.03
CA ILE A 57 -16.50 -2.10 -13.48
C ILE A 57 -15.34 -2.78 -14.20
N SER A 58 -14.10 -2.39 -13.89
CA SER A 58 -12.90 -3.00 -14.47
C SER A 58 -12.82 -4.50 -14.17
N GLN A 59 -13.09 -4.92 -12.93
CA GLN A 59 -13.08 -6.34 -12.56
C GLN A 59 -14.14 -7.14 -13.31
N LYS A 60 -15.35 -6.57 -13.49
CA LYS A 60 -16.42 -7.18 -14.27
C LYS A 60 -16.07 -7.30 -15.75
N GLN A 61 -15.44 -6.28 -16.33
CA GLN A 61 -14.96 -6.31 -17.71
C GLN A 61 -13.88 -7.37 -17.91
N TRP A 62 -12.92 -7.46 -16.98
CA TRP A 62 -11.87 -8.47 -17.04
C TRP A 62 -12.44 -9.90 -16.97
N ALA A 63 -13.37 -10.17 -16.04
CA ALA A 63 -14.00 -11.48 -15.91
C ALA A 63 -14.82 -11.88 -17.15
N ARG A 64 -15.46 -10.91 -17.82
CA ARG A 64 -16.15 -11.14 -19.10
C ARG A 64 -15.20 -11.45 -20.24
N ALA A 65 -14.02 -10.81 -20.25
CA ALA A 65 -13.02 -10.99 -21.29
C ALA A 65 -12.16 -12.25 -21.09
N ASN A 66 -12.12 -12.80 -19.88
CA ASN A 66 -11.38 -14.01 -19.52
C ASN A 66 -12.33 -15.03 -18.88
N PRO A 67 -13.31 -15.56 -19.63
CA PRO A 67 -14.04 -16.74 -19.19
C PRO A 67 -13.06 -17.91 -19.16
N GLY A 68 -12.96 -18.56 -17.99
CA GLY A 68 -12.11 -19.73 -17.81
C GLY A 68 -12.53 -20.92 -18.66
#